data_AF-A0A4P7KQR9-F1
#
_entry.id   AF-A0A4P7KQR9-F1
#
_cell.length_a   1.000
_cell.length_b   1.000
_cell.length_c   1.000
_cell.angle_alpha   90.00
_cell.angle_beta   90.00
_cell.angle_gamma   90.00
#
_symmetry.space_group_name_H-M   'P 1'
#
loop_
_entity.id
_entity.type
_entity.pdbx_description
1 polymer ?
#
loop_
_entity_poly.entity_id
_entity_poly.type
_entity_poly.pdbx_seq_one_letter_code
_entity_poly.pdbx_strand_id
1 'polypeptide(L)' 'MVTYMTVMFKKNPLGTFKQHEDPDLSSAFTCTYIKQVLDGEELLELDYMANIFRVGGVDMLADYRANIGG' A
#
# COMPACT_ATOMS: atom_id res chain seq x y z
N MET A 1 -10.97 -10.61 2.08
CA MET A 1 -9.95 -9.73 1.47
C MET A 1 -8.69 -9.76 2.34
N VAL A 2 -7.53 -9.97 1.73
CA VAL A 2 -6.21 -9.90 2.36
C VAL A 2 -5.42 -8.79 1.69
N THR A 3 -4.79 -7.91 2.48
CA THR A 3 -3.98 -6.81 1.98
C THR A 3 -2.55 -6.96 2.48
N TYR A 4 -1.59 -7.02 1.56
CA TYR A 4 -0.16 -7.01 1.82
C TYR A 4 0.37 -5.61 1.59
N MET A 5 1.18 -5.11 2.51
CA MET A 5 1.76 -3.76 2.40
C MET A 5 3.21 -3.75 2.85
N THR A 6 4.07 -3.08 2.09
CA THR A 6 5.39 -2.66 2.57
C THR A 6 5.29 -1.19 2.94
N VAL A 7 5.49 -0.88 4.22
CA VAL A 7 5.28 0.48 4.75
C VAL A 7 6.47 0.97 5.56
N MET A 8 6.63 2.28 5.61
CA MET A 8 7.53 2.98 6.52
C MET A 8 6.72 3.94 7.40
N PHE A 9 6.78 3.76 8.71
CA PHE A 9 6.10 4.63 9.66
C PHE A 9 6.76 6.01 9.69
N LYS A 10 5.96 7.08 9.51
CA LYS A 10 6.44 8.46 9.41
C LYS A 10 6.76 9.07 10.77
N LYS A 11 5.96 8.73 11.79
CA LYS A 11 6.09 9.19 13.18
C LYS A 11 5.57 8.11 14.11
N ASN A 12 6.18 7.97 15.28
CA ASN A 12 5.66 7.13 16.36
C ASN A 12 4.69 7.98 17.21
N PRO A 13 3.37 7.78 17.11
CA PRO A 13 2.43 8.45 18.00
C PRO A 13 2.62 7.89 19.40
N LEU A 14 3.25 8.65 20.29
CA LEU A 14 3.35 8.28 21.71
C LEU A 14 1.98 8.30 22.43
N GLY A 15 0.90 8.61 21.70
CA GLY A 15 -0.45 8.72 22.21
C GLY A 15 -0.73 10.04 22.90
N THR A 16 -2.01 10.40 22.99
CA THR A 16 -2.48 11.44 23.92
C THR A 16 -3.06 10.76 25.15
N PHE A 17 -2.48 11.00 26.32
CA PHE A 17 -2.98 10.45 27.58
C PHE A 17 -3.85 11.48 28.31
N LYS A 18 -5.11 11.14 28.51
CA LYS A 18 -6.05 11.89 29.35
C LYS A 18 -6.64 10.94 30.38
N GLN A 19 -6.90 11.44 31.57
CA GLN A 19 -7.50 10.63 32.64
C GLN A 19 -8.90 10.19 32.23
N HIS A 20 -9.22 8.90 32.41
CA HIS A 20 -10.50 8.30 32.05
C HIS A 20 -10.84 8.26 30.54
N GLU A 21 -9.86 8.52 29.65
CA GLU A 21 -10.01 8.35 28.20
C GLU A 21 -8.99 7.32 27.69
N ASP A 22 -9.41 6.49 26.74
CA ASP A 22 -8.49 5.59 26.04
C ASP A 22 -7.52 6.41 25.16
N PRO A 23 -6.21 6.09 25.15
CA PRO A 23 -5.25 6.83 24.35
C PRO A 23 -5.45 6.58 22.86
N ASP A 24 -5.50 7.65 22.06
CA ASP A 24 -5.47 7.58 20.60
C ASP A 24 -4.02 7.32 20.13
N LEU A 25 -3.78 6.14 19.55
CA LEU A 25 -2.49 5.68 19.04
C LEU A 25 -2.47 5.61 17.50
N SER A 26 -3.06 6.61 16.83
CA SER A 26 -3.09 6.71 15.37
C SER A 26 -1.70 6.85 14.75
N SER A 27 -1.28 5.82 14.00
CA SER A 27 0.03 5.78 13.31
C SER A 27 -0.12 6.14 11.83
N ALA A 28 0.77 7.01 11.34
CA ALA A 28 0.85 7.37 9.92
C ALA A 28 2.05 6.69 9.25
N PHE A 29 1.88 6.18 8.04
CA PHE A 29 2.93 5.54 7.26
C PHE A 29 2.95 6.01 5.80
N THR A 30 4.09 5.85 5.12
CA THR A 30 4.16 5.76 3.65
C THR A 30 4.08 4.30 3.24
N CYS A 31 3.42 4.01 2.13
CA CYS A 31 3.30 2.65 1.59
C CYS A 31 4.02 2.58 0.25
N THR A 32 5.03 1.72 0.12
CA THR A 32 5.80 1.53 -1.12
C THR A 32 5.22 0.44 -2.02
N TYR A 33 4.63 -0.58 -1.40
CA TYR A 33 4.01 -1.73 -2.07
C TYR A 33 2.66 -2.01 -1.46
N ILE A 34 1.65 -2.27 -2.29
CA ILE A 34 0.35 -2.79 -1.86
C ILE A 34 -0.15 -3.88 -2.80
N LYS A 35 -0.65 -4.98 -2.24
CA LYS A 35 -1.36 -6.03 -2.97
C LYS A 35 -2.63 -6.44 -2.24
N GLN A 36 -3.73 -6.53 -2.98
CA GLN A 36 -5.03 -6.91 -2.45
C GLN A 36 -5.52 -8.19 -3.13
N VAL A 37 -5.87 -9.18 -2.32
CA VAL A 37 -6.39 -10.48 -2.76
C VAL A 37 -7.79 -10.67 -2.18
N LEU A 38 -8.76 -10.97 -3.04
CA LEU A 38 -10.13 -11.32 -2.65
C LEU A 38 -10.45 -12.71 -3.19
N ASP A 39 -10.88 -13.61 -2.31
CA ASP A 39 -11.24 -15.00 -2.66
C ASP A 39 -10.16 -15.76 -3.45
N GLY A 40 -8.89 -15.42 -3.21
CA GLY A 40 -7.74 -16.02 -3.90
C GLY A 40 -7.32 -15.30 -5.19
N GLU A 41 -8.10 -14.33 -5.67
CA GLU A 41 -7.82 -13.56 -6.88
C GLU A 41 -7.19 -12.19 -6.55
N GLU A 42 -6.20 -11.80 -7.35
CA GLU A 42 -5.54 -10.49 -7.24
C GLU A 42 -6.43 -9.38 -7.81
N LEU A 43 -6.83 -8.44 -6.95
CA LEU A 43 -7.60 -7.26 -7.34
C LEU A 43 -6.70 -6.10 -7.77
N LEU A 44 -5.64 -5.86 -6.99
CA LEU A 44 -4.71 -4.76 -7.16
C LEU A 44 -3.32 -5.20 -6.75
N GLU A 45 -2.33 -4.83 -7.54
CA GLU A 45 -0.92 -4.83 -7.16
C GLU A 45 -0.29 -3.51 -7.62
N LEU A 46 0.34 -2.79 -6.69
CA LEU A 46 1.03 -1.53 -6.96
C LEU A 46 2.37 -1.50 -6.24
N ASP A 47 3.44 -1.33 -7.00
CA ASP A 47 4.79 -1.02 -6.53
C ASP A 47 5.33 0.14 -7.37
N TYR A 48 5.45 1.32 -6.76
CA TYR A 48 5.96 2.48 -7.49
C TYR A 48 7.48 2.47 -7.64
N MET A 49 8.22 1.70 -6.85
CA MET A 49 9.67 1.59 -6.97
C MET A 49 10.06 0.64 -8.11
N ALA A 50 9.24 -0.38 -8.33
CA ALA A 50 9.43 -1.37 -9.40
C ALA A 50 8.59 -1.11 -10.66
N ASN A 51 7.81 -0.01 -10.72
CA ASN A 51 6.87 0.28 -11.81
C ASN A 51 5.90 -0.88 -12.12
N ILE A 52 5.40 -1.52 -11.06
CA ILE A 52 4.36 -2.54 -11.14
C ILE A 52 3.04 -1.87 -10.85
N PHE A 53 2.10 -1.93 -11.77
CA PHE A 53 0.72 -1.54 -11.52
C PHE A 53 -0.20 -2.48 -12.27
N ARG A 54 -0.93 -3.31 -11.53
CA ARG A 54 -1.82 -4.33 -12.05
C ARG A 54 -3.20 -4.20 -11.43
N VAL A 55 -4.24 -4.30 -12.24
CA VAL A 55 -5.63 -4.29 -11.80
C VAL A 55 -6.32 -5.51 -12.38
N GLY A 56 -6.91 -6.34 -11.52
CA GLY A 56 -7.48 -7.63 -11.93
C GLY A 56 -6.47 -8.51 -12.69
N GLY A 57 -5.20 -8.44 -12.31
CA GLY A 57 -4.09 -9.15 -12.98
C GLY A 57 -3.57 -8.53 -14.29
N VAL A 58 -4.22 -7.49 -14.84
CA VAL A 58 -3.79 -6.83 -16.10
C VAL A 58 -2.80 -5.72 -15.80
N ASP A 59 -1.69 -5.68 -16.54
CA ASP A 59 -0.62 -4.67 -16.39
C ASP A 59 -1.00 -3.33 -17.04
N MET A 60 -1.20 -2.32 -16.20
CA MET A 60 -1.66 -0.99 -16.59
C MET A 60 -0.52 -0.10 -17.13
N LEU A 61 0.74 -0.51 -16.96
CA LEU A 61 1.91 0.25 -17.40
C LEU A 61 2.57 -0.37 -18.65
N ALA A 62 1.92 -1.35 -19.28
CA ALA A 62 2.42 -2.01 -20.50
C ALA A 62 2.75 -1.02 -21.62
N ASP A 63 1.79 -0.16 -22.00
CA ASP A 63 1.98 0.83 -23.06
C ASP A 63 3.03 1.88 -22.65
N TYR A 64 3.02 2.30 -21.39
CA TYR A 64 4.01 3.25 -20.88
C TYR A 64 5.44 2.69 -21.00
N ARG A 65 5.69 1.44 -20.57
CA ARG A 65 7.00 0.79 -20.70
C ARG A 65 7.41 0.62 -22.15
N ALA A 66 6.49 0.21 -23.03
CA ALA A 66 6.75 0.12 -24.46
C ALA A 66 7.18 1.47 -25.06
N ASN A 67 6.59 2.57 -24.61
CA ASN A 67 6.88 3.92 -25.12
C ASN A 67 8.21 4.50 -24.62
N ILE A 68 8.74 4.06 -23.47
CA ILE A 68 10.00 4.57 -22.90
C ILE A 68 11.21 3.67 -23.15
N GLY A 69 11.05 2.59 -23.92
CA GLY A 69 12.15 1.71 -24.33
C GLY A 69 12.29 0.39 -23.56
N GLY A 70 11.28 0.01 -22.77
CA GLY A 70 11.25 -1.25 -22.02
C GLY A 70 11.90 -1.15 -20.64
#